data_AF-A0A7W0Y681-F1
#
_entry.id   AF-A0A7W0Y681-F1
#
_cell.length_a   1.000
_cell.length_b   1.000
_cell.length_c   1.000
_cell.angle_alpha   90.00
_cell.angle_beta   90.00
_cell.angle_gamma   90.00
#
_symmetry.space_group_name_H-M   'P 1'
#
loop_
_entity.id
_entity.type
_entity.pdbx_description
1 polymer ?
#
loop_
_entity_poly.entity_id
_entity_poly.type
_entity_poly.pdbx_seq_one_letter_code
_entity_poly.pdbx_strand_id
1 'polypeptide(L)'
;MGTAEPDSKMAAFIAFGFVALGILIAAVQGLRYGSIAGGIIAALGAIPACFGMWKGIQQETQHTLAMSVSAVLIALATGAVLIILRVVHWVT
;
A
#
# COMPACT_ATOMS: atom_id res chain seq x y z
N MET A 1 -28.70 -12.81 -12.04
CA MET A 1 -28.55 -12.11 -10.74
C MET A 1 -27.19 -11.42 -10.78
N GLY A 2 -27.18 -10.09 -10.96
CA GLY A 2 -25.95 -9.31 -10.95
C GLY A 2 -25.39 -9.30 -9.53
N THR A 3 -24.29 -10.02 -9.32
CA THR A 3 -23.48 -9.84 -8.12
C THR A 3 -22.89 -8.44 -8.20
N ALA A 4 -23.09 -7.63 -7.16
CA ALA A 4 -22.48 -6.31 -7.07
C ALA A 4 -20.96 -6.50 -7.22
N GLU A 5 -20.44 -6.17 -8.41
CA GLU A 5 -19.03 -6.34 -8.71
C GLU A 5 -18.26 -5.42 -7.75
N PRO A 6 -17.41 -5.95 -6.86
CA PRO A 6 -16.84 -5.12 -5.81
C PRO A 6 -16.04 -3.97 -6.43
N ASP A 7 -16.37 -2.74 -6.06
CA ASP A 7 -15.82 -1.51 -6.63
C ASP A 7 -14.28 -1.55 -6.61
N SER A 8 -13.68 -1.46 -7.79
CA SER A 8 -12.24 -1.48 -8.02
C SER A 8 -11.53 -0.32 -7.30
N LYS A 9 -12.24 0.78 -7.03
CA LYS A 9 -11.74 1.91 -6.23
C LYS A 9 -11.62 1.54 -4.75
N MET A 10 -12.53 0.71 -4.23
CA MET A 10 -12.49 0.28 -2.83
C MET A 10 -11.20 -0.49 -2.52
N ALA A 11 -10.72 -1.29 -3.46
CA ALA A 11 -9.45 -2.00 -3.33
C ALA A 11 -8.24 -1.04 -3.22
N ALA A 12 -8.25 0.05 -4.00
CA ALA A 12 -7.23 1.09 -3.89
C ALA A 12 -7.30 1.83 -2.55
N PHE A 13 -8.49 2.15 -2.04
CA PHE A 13 -8.64 2.77 -0.71
C PHE A 13 -8.15 1.86 0.42
N ILE A 14 -8.42 0.56 0.35
CA ILE A 14 -7.90 -0.41 1.32
C ILE A 14 -6.37 -0.41 1.28
N ALA A 15 -5.76 -0.41 0.09
CA ALA A 15 -4.30 -0.33 -0.06
C ALA A 15 -3.73 0.92 0.61
N PHE A 16 -4.31 2.10 0.38
CA PHE A 16 -3.90 3.33 1.06
C PHE A 16 -4.07 3.25 2.58
N GLY A 17 -5.12 2.57 3.06
CA GLY A 17 -5.32 2.29 4.49
C GLY A 17 -4.15 1.51 5.11
N PHE A 18 -3.66 0.47 4.42
CA PHE A 18 -2.48 -0.30 4.86
C PHE A 18 -1.22 0.56 4.91
N VAL A 19 -1.01 1.42 3.91
CA VAL A 19 0.11 2.37 3.90
C VAL A 19 0.02 3.34 5.08
N ALA A 20 -1.14 3.95 5.29
CA ALA A 20 -1.36 4.87 6.40
C ALA A 20 -1.14 4.21 7.76
N LEU A 21 -1.61 2.96 7.91
CA LEU A 21 -1.38 2.17 9.13
C LEU A 21 0.10 1.87 9.36
N GLY A 22 0.82 1.47 8.30
CA GLY A 22 2.26 1.24 8.36
C GLY A 22 3.05 2.47 8.80
N ILE A 23 2.68 3.65 8.28
CA ILE A 23 3.26 4.93 8.67
C ILE A 23 2.92 5.27 10.13
N LEU A 24 1.69 5.06 10.57
CA LEU A 24 1.28 5.28 11.96
C LEU A 24 2.10 4.42 12.94
N ILE A 25 2.31 3.15 12.62
CA ILE A 25 3.14 2.25 13.43
C ILE A 25 4.58 2.75 13.50
N ALA A 26 5.13 3.20 12.37
CA ALA A 26 6.45 3.82 12.35
C ALA A 26 6.51 5.13 13.14
N ALA A 27 5.44 5.94 13.14
CA ALA A 27 5.35 7.16 13.92
C ALA A 27 5.36 6.91 15.43
N VAL A 28 4.66 5.89 15.91
CA VAL A 28 4.67 5.50 17.33
C VAL A 28 6.06 4.99 17.77
N GLN A 29 6.79 4.31 16.88
CA GLN A 29 8.15 3.82 17.15
C GLN A 29 9.26 4.86 16.88
N GLY A 30 8.88 6.03 16.34
CA GLY A 30 9.78 7.08 15.88
C GLY A 30 10.14 6.95 14.40
N LEU A 31 9.58 7.85 13.56
CA LEU A 31 9.78 7.86 12.10
C LEU A 31 11.25 7.89 11.66
N ARG A 32 12.12 8.50 12.46
CA ARG A 32 13.57 8.58 12.19
C ARG A 32 14.25 7.22 12.24
N TYR A 33 13.72 6.28 13.02
CA TYR A 33 14.27 4.94 13.20
C TYR A 33 13.67 3.92 12.24
N GLY A 34 12.65 4.31 11.44
CA GLY A 34 11.87 3.38 10.63
C GLY A 34 11.12 2.33 11.46
N SER A 35 10.45 1.40 10.77
CA SER A 35 9.79 0.27 11.42
C SER A 35 9.66 -0.89 10.44
N ILE A 36 10.23 -2.05 10.78
CA ILE A 36 10.05 -3.28 9.98
C ILE A 36 8.59 -3.70 9.98
N ALA A 37 7.93 -3.69 11.15
CA ALA A 37 6.51 -4.04 11.26
C ALA A 37 5.63 -3.06 10.45
N GLY A 38 5.88 -1.75 10.58
CA GLY A 38 5.18 -0.74 9.79
C GLY A 38 5.42 -0.89 8.29
N GLY A 39 6.66 -1.20 7.88
CA GLY A 39 7.02 -1.38 6.48
C GLY A 39 6.39 -2.64 5.86
N ILE A 40 6.34 -3.76 6.59
CA ILE A 40 5.64 -4.98 6.13
C ILE A 40 4.14 -4.69 5.97
N ILE A 41 3.51 -4.02 6.92
CA ILE A 41 2.09 -3.68 6.85
C ILE A 41 1.79 -2.75 5.68
N ALA A 42 2.64 -1.74 5.44
CA ALA A 42 2.52 -0.88 4.26
C ALA A 42 2.67 -1.68 2.96
N ALA A 43 3.64 -2.60 2.89
CA ALA A 43 3.87 -3.46 1.73
C ALA A 43 2.71 -4.43 1.46
N LEU A 44 2.02 -4.92 2.50
CA LEU A 44 0.81 -5.73 2.36
C LEU A 44 -0.32 -4.99 1.63
N GLY A 45 -0.32 -3.65 1.67
CA GLY A 45 -1.22 -2.81 0.87
C GLY A 45 -1.08 -3.02 -0.64
N ALA A 46 0.05 -3.55 -1.13
CA ALA A 46 0.22 -3.89 -2.54
C ALA A 46 -0.73 -5.00 -3.00
N ILE A 47 -1.15 -5.92 -2.11
CA ILE A 47 -2.07 -7.03 -2.45
C ILE A 47 -3.43 -6.50 -2.92
N PRO A 48 -4.18 -5.70 -2.13
CA PRO A 48 -5.45 -5.13 -2.59
C PRO A 48 -5.26 -4.16 -3.76
N ALA A 49 -4.13 -3.46 -3.87
CA ALA A 49 -3.84 -2.60 -5.01
C ALA A 49 -3.67 -3.39 -6.32
N CYS A 50 -2.98 -4.55 -6.29
CA CYS A 50 -2.89 -5.46 -7.42
C CYS A 50 -4.25 -6.04 -7.82
N PHE A 51 -5.11 -6.36 -6.84
CA PHE A 51 -6.48 -6.79 -7.10
C PHE A 51 -7.32 -5.68 -7.76
N GLY A 52 -7.15 -4.43 -7.31
CA GLY A 52 -7.75 -3.25 -7.95
C GLY A 52 -7.28 -3.07 -9.39
N MET A 53 -5.99 -3.26 -9.67
CA MET A 53 -5.42 -3.22 -11.03
C MET A 53 -6.08 -4.26 -11.94
N TRP A 54 -6.15 -5.52 -11.48
CA TRP A 54 -6.78 -6.60 -12.23
C TRP A 54 -8.23 -6.28 -12.62
N LYS A 55 -9.00 -5.67 -11.72
CA LYS A 55 -10.36 -5.22 -12.01
C LYS A 55 -10.43 -3.97 -12.88
N GLY A 56 -9.53 -3.01 -12.69
CA GLY A 56 -9.45 -1.81 -13.52
C GLY A 56 -9.20 -2.14 -14.99
N ILE A 57 -8.41 -3.19 -15.26
CA ILE A 57 -8.20 -3.74 -16.61
C ILE A 57 -9.52 -4.29 -17.18
N GLN A 58 -10.26 -5.08 -16.40
CA GLN A 58 -11.55 -5.65 -16.85
C GLN A 58 -12.63 -4.60 -17.10
N GLN A 59 -12.61 -3.50 -16.36
CA GLN A 59 -13.58 -2.41 -16.46
C GLN A 59 -13.20 -1.37 -17.53
N GLU A 60 -12.09 -1.55 -18.25
CA GLU A 60 -11.54 -0.59 -19.25
C GLU A 60 -11.43 0.85 -18.75
N THR A 61 -11.30 1.04 -17.42
CA THR A 61 -11.27 2.36 -16.81
C THR A 61 -9.83 2.82 -16.55
N GLN A 62 -9.30 3.69 -17.41
CA GLN A 62 -7.96 4.28 -17.25
C GLN A 62 -7.75 4.92 -15.86
N HIS A 63 -8.78 5.61 -15.35
CA HIS A 63 -8.69 6.29 -14.06
C HIS A 63 -8.56 5.33 -12.87
N THR A 64 -9.26 4.19 -12.92
CA THR A 64 -9.17 3.17 -11.88
C THR A 64 -7.82 2.46 -11.95
N LEU A 65 -7.36 2.13 -13.16
CA LEU A 65 -6.06 1.52 -13.38
C LEU A 65 -4.94 2.40 -12.83
N ALA A 66 -4.96 3.69 -13.14
CA ALA A 66 -3.97 4.65 -12.66
C ALA A 66 -3.95 4.74 -11.13
N MET A 67 -5.13 4.75 -10.48
CA MET A 67 -5.21 4.74 -9.02
C MET A 67 -4.60 3.47 -8.41
N SER A 68 -4.93 2.31 -8.96
CA SER A 68 -4.40 1.03 -8.44
C SER A 68 -2.89 0.89 -8.65
N VAL A 69 -2.36 1.29 -9.80
CA VAL A 69 -0.90 1.32 -10.05
C VAL A 69 -0.21 2.26 -9.06
N SER A 70 -0.76 3.48 -8.87
CA SER A 70 -0.21 4.44 -7.91
C SER A 70 -0.24 3.89 -6.48
N ALA A 71 -1.32 3.22 -6.10
CA ALA A 71 -1.45 2.59 -4.79
C ALA A 71 -0.40 1.47 -4.57
N VAL A 72 -0.12 0.64 -5.59
CA VAL A 72 0.96 -0.37 -5.52
C VAL A 72 2.31 0.31 -5.30
N LEU A 73 2.63 1.31 -6.12
CA LEU A 73 3.92 2.01 -6.04
C LEU A 73 4.14 2.67 -4.69
N ILE A 74 3.11 3.35 -4.17
CA ILE A 74 3.17 4.01 -2.87
C ILE A 74 3.29 2.98 -1.74
N ALA A 75 2.57 1.85 -1.81
CA ALA A 75 2.65 0.79 -0.81
C ALA A 75 4.06 0.17 -0.73
N LEU A 76 4.63 -0.18 -1.88
CA LEU A 76 5.97 -0.77 -1.94
C LEU A 76 7.05 0.25 -1.57
N ALA A 77 6.97 1.49 -2.07
CA ALA A 77 7.93 2.53 -1.74
C ALA A 77 7.93 2.85 -0.24
N THR A 78 6.75 3.00 0.36
CA THR A 78 6.62 3.26 1.80
C THR A 78 7.14 2.08 2.61
N GLY A 79 6.77 0.85 2.24
CA GLY A 79 7.26 -0.35 2.90
C GLY A 79 8.79 -0.45 2.87
N ALA A 80 9.39 -0.24 1.70
CA ALA A 80 10.83 -0.26 1.51
C ALA A 80 11.54 0.83 2.33
N VAL A 81 11.06 2.08 2.28
CA VAL A 81 11.66 3.19 3.04
C VAL A 81 11.66 2.91 4.54
N LEU A 82 10.54 2.45 5.09
CA LEU A 82 10.43 2.15 6.53
C LEU A 82 11.35 1.01 6.98
N ILE A 83 11.54 -0.01 6.12
CA ILE A 83 12.45 -1.12 6.39
C ILE A 83 13.91 -0.65 6.28
N ILE A 84 14.26 0.08 5.22
CA ILE A 84 15.62 0.58 4.99
C ILE A 84 16.05 1.52 6.12
N LEU A 85 15.20 2.46 6.53
CA LEU A 85 15.49 3.35 7.66
C LEU A 85 15.79 2.57 8.95
N ARG A 86 15.08 1.46 9.18
CA ARG A 86 15.32 0.59 10.33
C ARG A 86 16.67 -0.13 10.25
N VAL A 87 17.02 -0.63 9.05
CA VAL A 87 18.31 -1.28 8.81
C VAL A 87 19.46 -0.28 8.98
N VAL A 88 19.35 0.93 8.42
CA VAL A 88 20.38 1.98 8.55
C VAL A 88 20.61 2.31 10.02
N HIS A 89 19.55 2.51 10.79
CA HIS A 89 19.65 2.78 12.23
C HIS A 89 20.31 1.64 13.03
N TRP A 90 20.26 0.39 12.56
CA TRP A 90 20.99 -0.71 13.22
C TRP A 90 22.49 -0.71 12.90
N VAL A 91 22.90 -0.06 11.82
CA VAL A 91 24.29 -0.07 11.33
C VAL A 91 25.05 1.20 11.72
N THR A 92 24.35 2.30 12.00
CA THR A 92 24.89 3.57 12.53
C THR A 92 24.69 3.70 14.03
#